data_AF-A0A975T0I1-F1
#
_entry.id   AF-A0A975T0I1-F1
#
_cell.length_a   1.000
_cell.length_b   1.000
_cell.length_c   1.000
_cell.angle_alpha   90.00
_cell.angle_beta   90.00
_cell.angle_gamma   90.00
#
_symmetry.space_group_name_H-M   'P 1'
#
loop_
_entity.id
_entity.type
_entity.pdbx_description
1 polymer ?
#
loop_
_entity_poly.entity_id
_entity_poly.type
_entity_poly.pdbx_seq_one_letter_code
_entity_poly.pdbx_strand_id
1 'polypeptide(L)'
;MAPQLDALSGDTQLVTMTIGGNDGNTFIGSILSCGTAGLSTLGQGSPCRDRYGSSFADAIRTSTYPALVRTLQAVHAKSPTADVAILGYPWILPETVGCFDRMPIATGDVPYLRGIQATLNDAVRRAAAATGSTYVDLSGVSEGHDACQPIGVRWVEPVLQGTNPVVVHPNALGESRMAAQTLRVLHVG
;
A
#
# COMPACT_ATOMS: atom_id res chain seq x y z
N MET A 1 -0.05 15.96 -17.27
CA MET A 1 0.73 14.72 -17.41
C MET A 1 0.00 13.80 -18.36
N ALA A 2 0.71 13.09 -19.25
CA ALA A 2 0.10 12.12 -20.15
C ALA A 2 -0.29 10.82 -19.40
N PRO A 3 -1.25 10.02 -19.92
CA PRO A 3 -1.56 8.70 -19.39
C PRO A 3 -0.34 7.77 -19.33
N GLN A 4 -0.17 7.03 -18.23
CA GLN A 4 0.96 6.09 -18.08
C GLN A 4 0.91 4.91 -19.07
N LEU A 5 -0.28 4.52 -19.52
CA LEU A 5 -0.47 3.48 -20.55
C LEU A 5 0.16 3.85 -21.90
N ASP A 6 0.37 5.14 -22.17
CA ASP A 6 0.98 5.59 -23.43
C ASP A 6 2.48 5.25 -23.52
N ALA A 7 3.11 4.91 -22.38
CA ALA A 7 4.48 4.42 -22.35
C ALA A 7 4.62 2.96 -22.83
N LEU A 8 3.52 2.23 -22.94
CA LEU A 8 3.51 0.81 -23.31
C LEU A 8 3.37 0.61 -24.82
N SER A 9 4.05 -0.42 -25.32
CA SER A 9 3.99 -0.87 -26.70
C SER A 9 3.75 -2.38 -26.78
N GLY A 10 3.47 -2.88 -27.99
CA GLY A 10 3.37 -4.33 -28.24
C GLY A 10 4.66 -5.11 -28.00
N ASP A 11 5.81 -4.44 -28.02
CA ASP A 11 7.13 -5.03 -27.78
C ASP A 11 7.56 -4.98 -26.30
N THR A 12 6.72 -4.42 -25.42
CA THR A 12 7.02 -4.38 -23.97
C THR A 12 7.04 -5.80 -23.43
N GLN A 13 8.11 -6.15 -22.72
CA GLN A 13 8.32 -7.53 -22.22
C GLN A 13 8.00 -7.68 -20.74
N LEU A 14 8.12 -6.62 -19.95
CA LEU A 14 7.87 -6.63 -18.51
C LEU A 14 7.22 -5.31 -18.08
N VAL A 15 6.14 -5.42 -17.30
CA VAL A 15 5.49 -4.29 -16.65
C VAL A 15 5.41 -4.59 -15.15
N THR A 16 5.97 -3.70 -14.33
CA THR A 16 5.82 -3.75 -12.87
C THR A 16 5.04 -2.53 -12.39
N MET A 17 4.15 -2.72 -11.41
CA MET A 17 3.24 -1.66 -10.97
C MET A 17 2.99 -1.69 -9.47
N THR A 18 2.89 -0.50 -8.86
CA THR A 18 2.29 -0.26 -7.53
C THR A 18 1.23 0.83 -7.69
N ILE A 19 -0.04 0.47 -7.73
CA ILE A 19 -1.17 1.40 -7.90
C ILE A 19 -2.33 1.02 -6.98
N GLY A 20 -3.38 1.85 -6.90
CA GLY A 20 -4.54 1.60 -6.05
C GLY A 20 -4.57 2.39 -4.73
N GLY A 21 -3.40 2.72 -4.14
CA GLY A 21 -3.33 3.45 -2.87
C GLY A 21 -3.87 4.89 -2.94
N ASN A 22 -3.80 5.51 -4.12
CA ASN A 22 -4.28 6.87 -4.34
C ASN A 22 -5.72 6.92 -4.90
N ASP A 23 -6.30 5.77 -5.23
CA ASP A 23 -7.61 5.70 -5.88
C ASP A 23 -8.70 6.29 -4.99
N GLY A 24 -9.38 7.31 -5.52
CA GLY A 24 -10.42 8.04 -4.80
C GLY A 24 -9.91 8.75 -3.53
N ASN A 25 -8.59 8.93 -3.38
CA ASN A 25 -7.96 9.44 -2.16
C ASN A 25 -8.29 8.60 -0.90
N THR A 26 -8.66 7.33 -1.07
CA THR A 26 -9.25 6.51 -0.01
C THR A 26 -8.22 6.09 1.04
N PHE A 27 -7.13 5.44 0.61
CA PHE A 27 -6.16 4.88 1.54
C PHE A 27 -5.27 5.96 2.15
N ILE A 28 -4.75 6.88 1.34
CA ILE A 28 -4.04 8.05 1.88
C ILE A 28 -4.96 8.92 2.77
N GLY A 29 -6.23 9.06 2.40
CA GLY A 29 -7.23 9.79 3.18
C GLY A 29 -7.52 9.13 4.54
N SER A 30 -7.47 7.80 4.65
CA SER A 30 -7.64 7.11 5.93
C SER A 30 -6.47 7.38 6.87
N ILE A 31 -5.22 7.36 6.39
CA ILE A 31 -4.03 7.72 7.18
C ILE A 31 -4.15 9.14 7.74
N LEU A 32 -4.50 10.11 6.90
CA LEU A 32 -4.65 11.52 7.31
C LEU A 32 -5.81 11.72 8.30
N SER A 33 -6.96 11.09 8.02
CA SER A 33 -8.16 11.20 8.86
C SER A 33 -7.92 10.58 10.24
N CYS A 34 -7.27 9.41 10.29
CA CYS A 34 -6.96 8.73 11.55
C CYS A 34 -5.83 9.42 12.33
N GLY A 35 -4.85 10.03 11.65
CA GLY A 35 -3.86 10.88 12.30
C GLY A 35 -4.48 12.09 12.99
N THR A 36 -5.41 12.77 12.30
CA THR A 36 -6.14 13.91 12.87
C THR A 36 -7.01 13.48 14.06
N ALA A 37 -7.73 12.37 13.92
CA ALA A 37 -8.56 11.82 14.99
C ALA A 37 -7.71 11.39 16.21
N GLY A 38 -6.57 10.74 15.98
CA GLY A 38 -5.65 10.32 17.04
C GLY A 38 -5.08 11.50 17.82
N LEU A 39 -4.71 12.59 17.16
CA LEU A 39 -4.30 13.82 17.83
C LEU A 39 -5.42 14.41 18.71
N SER A 40 -6.68 14.38 18.26
CA SER A 40 -7.80 14.93 19.03
C SER A 40 -8.11 14.19 20.33
N THR A 41 -7.66 12.94 20.46
CA THR A 41 -7.86 12.10 21.65
C THR A 41 -6.56 11.79 22.39
N LEU A 42 -5.47 12.49 22.06
CA LEU A 42 -4.13 12.23 22.62
C LEU A 42 -3.71 10.74 22.51
N GLY A 43 -4.05 10.12 21.39
CA GLY A 43 -3.72 8.73 21.08
C GLY A 43 -4.60 7.68 21.75
N GLN A 44 -5.69 8.08 22.42
CA GLN A 44 -6.58 7.18 23.16
C GLN A 44 -7.81 6.74 22.35
N GLY A 45 -8.30 5.54 22.63
CA GLY A 45 -9.52 5.00 22.02
C GLY A 45 -9.36 4.62 20.55
N SER A 46 -10.48 4.65 19.80
CA SER A 46 -10.55 4.37 18.36
C SER A 46 -11.36 5.43 17.59
N PRO A 47 -11.09 6.74 17.78
CA PRO A 47 -11.92 7.82 17.23
C PRO A 47 -12.05 7.77 15.70
N CYS A 48 -11.04 7.25 14.99
CA CYS A 48 -11.15 7.09 13.54
C CYS A 48 -12.12 5.98 13.17
N ARG A 49 -11.96 4.79 13.75
CA ARG A 49 -12.87 3.66 13.51
C ARG A 49 -14.30 4.01 13.89
N ASP A 50 -14.49 4.67 15.03
CA ASP A 50 -15.83 5.03 15.53
C ASP A 50 -16.53 6.00 14.57
N ARG A 51 -15.76 6.88 13.92
CA ARG A 51 -16.28 7.84 12.94
C ARG A 51 -16.51 7.25 11.55
N TYR A 52 -15.59 6.44 11.06
CA TYR A 52 -15.55 6.02 9.66
C TYR A 52 -16.04 4.58 9.42
N GLY A 53 -16.12 3.75 10.45
CA GLY A 53 -16.60 2.37 10.36
C GLY A 53 -15.92 1.61 9.22
N SER A 54 -16.70 1.00 8.33
CA SER A 54 -16.17 0.27 7.16
C SER A 54 -15.94 1.13 5.91
N SER A 55 -16.25 2.43 5.93
CA SER A 55 -16.34 3.26 4.72
C SER A 55 -15.10 3.22 3.83
N PHE A 56 -13.88 3.31 4.40
CA PHE A 56 -12.63 3.21 3.64
C PHE A 56 -12.46 1.83 3.00
N ALA A 57 -12.72 0.76 3.75
CA ALA A 57 -12.60 -0.60 3.24
C ALA A 57 -13.65 -0.88 2.15
N ASP A 58 -14.86 -0.34 2.30
CA ASP A 58 -15.93 -0.48 1.31
C ASP A 58 -15.62 0.32 0.03
N ALA A 59 -15.04 1.51 0.14
CA ALA A 59 -14.56 2.27 -1.00
C ALA A 59 -13.45 1.52 -1.78
N ILE A 60 -12.51 0.87 -1.08
CA ILE A 60 -11.51 0.01 -1.73
C ILE A 60 -12.18 -1.13 -2.50
N ARG A 61 -13.14 -1.83 -1.88
CA ARG A 61 -13.83 -2.98 -2.50
C ARG A 61 -14.68 -2.58 -3.70
N THR A 62 -15.37 -1.44 -3.62
CA THR A 62 -16.38 -1.02 -4.59
C THR A 62 -15.81 -0.15 -5.71
N SER A 63 -14.71 0.56 -5.47
CA SER A 63 -14.13 1.52 -6.42
C SER A 63 -12.71 1.13 -6.86
N THR A 64 -11.79 0.94 -5.91
CA THR A 64 -10.38 0.63 -6.22
C THR A 64 -10.24 -0.74 -6.89
N TYR A 65 -10.87 -1.79 -6.36
CA TYR A 65 -10.76 -3.14 -6.93
C TYR A 65 -11.20 -3.20 -8.41
N PRO A 66 -12.40 -2.69 -8.81
CA PRO A 66 -12.77 -2.67 -10.22
C PRO A 66 -11.85 -1.81 -11.09
N ALA A 67 -11.29 -0.73 -10.56
CA ALA A 67 -10.33 0.11 -11.28
C ALA A 67 -9.01 -0.63 -11.54
N LEU A 68 -8.49 -1.35 -10.55
CA LEU A 68 -7.30 -2.20 -10.70
C LEU A 68 -7.49 -3.25 -11.79
N VAL A 69 -8.64 -3.94 -11.81
CA VAL A 69 -8.96 -4.93 -12.85
C VAL A 69 -8.95 -4.30 -14.24
N ARG A 70 -9.63 -3.15 -14.42
CA ARG A 70 -9.65 -2.44 -15.72
C ARG A 70 -8.27 -2.00 -16.16
N THR A 71 -7.45 -1.48 -15.24
CA THR A 71 -6.09 -1.05 -15.55
C THR A 71 -5.21 -2.22 -15.99
N LEU A 72 -5.24 -3.34 -15.26
CA LEU A 72 -4.47 -4.53 -15.64
C LEU A 72 -4.93 -5.12 -16.98
N GLN A 73 -6.24 -5.15 -17.24
CA GLN A 73 -6.77 -5.54 -18.55
C GLN A 73 -6.27 -4.62 -19.68
N ALA A 74 -6.20 -3.31 -19.43
CA ALA A 74 -5.69 -2.35 -20.41
C ALA A 74 -4.19 -2.53 -20.66
N VAL A 75 -3.40 -2.84 -19.63
CA VAL A 75 -1.97 -3.18 -19.78
C VAL A 75 -1.81 -4.43 -20.66
N HIS A 76 -2.52 -5.52 -20.35
CA HIS A 76 -2.50 -6.75 -21.15
C HIS A 76 -2.93 -6.52 -22.61
N ALA A 77 -3.96 -5.68 -22.84
CA ALA A 77 -4.38 -5.35 -24.20
C ALA A 77 -3.33 -4.56 -24.99
N LYS A 78 -2.56 -3.70 -24.31
CA LYS A 78 -1.54 -2.85 -24.93
C LYS A 78 -0.21 -3.60 -25.16
N SER A 79 0.11 -4.54 -24.27
CA SER A 79 1.34 -5.33 -24.27
C SER A 79 1.02 -6.82 -24.05
N PRO A 80 0.45 -7.50 -25.06
CA PRO A 80 -0.12 -8.84 -24.91
C PRO A 80 0.90 -9.95 -24.64
N THR A 81 2.19 -9.67 -24.83
CA THR A 81 3.31 -10.61 -24.59
C THR A 81 4.10 -10.26 -23.33
N ALA A 82 3.74 -9.18 -22.61
CA ALA A 82 4.47 -8.77 -21.42
C ALA A 82 4.15 -9.67 -20.22
N ASP A 83 5.18 -9.97 -19.43
CA ASP A 83 4.97 -10.38 -18.05
C ASP A 83 4.47 -9.16 -17.25
N VAL A 84 3.29 -9.27 -16.63
CA VAL A 84 2.70 -8.18 -15.85
C VAL A 84 2.73 -8.55 -14.37
N ALA A 85 3.36 -7.71 -13.56
CA ALA A 85 3.46 -7.88 -12.12
C ALA A 85 2.92 -6.66 -11.38
N ILE A 86 2.05 -6.90 -10.40
CA ILE A 86 1.53 -5.85 -9.52
C ILE A 86 1.90 -6.16 -8.07
N LEU A 87 2.53 -5.20 -7.43
CA LEU A 87 3.03 -5.30 -6.07
C LEU A 87 1.95 -4.83 -5.10
N GLY A 88 1.81 -5.54 -3.98
CA GLY A 88 1.10 -5.04 -2.80
C GLY A 88 1.88 -3.91 -2.11
N TYR A 89 1.46 -3.52 -0.92
CA TYR A 89 2.12 -2.49 -0.11
C TYR A 89 2.73 -3.12 1.16
N PRO A 90 3.96 -2.71 1.56
CA PRO A 90 4.54 -3.12 2.84
C PRO A 90 3.77 -2.48 4.01
N TRP A 91 3.73 -3.14 5.16
CA TRP A 91 2.98 -2.64 6.31
C TRP A 91 3.47 -1.27 6.77
N ILE A 92 2.54 -0.32 6.91
CA ILE A 92 2.84 1.00 7.48
C ILE A 92 2.83 0.95 9.01
N LEU A 93 1.87 0.21 9.58
CA LEU A 93 1.65 0.08 11.02
C LEU A 93 1.80 -1.37 11.47
N PRO A 94 2.23 -1.61 12.72
CA PRO A 94 2.29 -2.94 13.31
C PRO A 94 0.88 -3.49 13.57
N GLU A 95 0.80 -4.77 13.99
CA GLU A 95 -0.49 -5.45 14.18
C GLU A 95 -1.41 -4.81 15.21
N THR A 96 -0.85 -4.38 16.35
CA THR A 96 -1.66 -3.95 17.51
C THR A 96 -1.14 -2.67 18.15
N VAL A 97 0.09 -2.66 18.63
CA VAL A 97 0.64 -1.54 19.40
C VAL A 97 1.43 -0.61 18.49
N GLY A 98 0.89 0.58 18.25
CA GLY A 98 1.55 1.62 17.46
C GLY A 98 2.60 2.44 18.24
N CYS A 99 3.07 3.51 17.61
CA CYS A 99 4.10 4.43 18.11
C CYS A 99 3.59 5.86 18.00
N PHE A 100 2.72 6.28 18.93
CA PHE A 100 1.97 7.55 18.81
C PHE A 100 2.86 8.79 18.60
N ASP A 101 4.07 8.80 19.15
CA ASP A 101 5.06 9.87 19.02
C ASP A 101 5.67 10.02 17.62
N ARG A 102 5.56 8.98 16.78
CA ARG A 102 6.05 8.92 15.40
C ARG A 102 4.93 8.83 14.38
N MET A 103 3.90 8.07 14.72
CA MET A 103 2.69 7.82 13.94
C MET A 103 1.50 8.21 14.83
N PRO A 104 0.92 9.41 14.69
CA PRO A 104 -0.09 9.95 15.61
C PRO A 104 -1.48 9.31 15.45
N ILE A 105 -1.52 7.98 15.47
CA ILE A 105 -2.69 7.12 15.34
C ILE A 105 -3.11 6.66 16.74
N ALA A 106 -4.39 6.78 17.07
CA ALA A 106 -4.88 6.29 18.35
C ALA A 106 -4.68 4.77 18.49
N THR A 107 -4.45 4.31 19.72
CA THR A 107 -4.09 2.92 20.02
C THR A 107 -5.10 1.92 19.44
N GLY A 108 -6.40 2.21 19.54
CA GLY A 108 -7.46 1.37 18.98
C GLY A 108 -7.64 1.47 17.46
N ASP A 109 -7.06 2.50 16.83
CA ASP A 109 -7.10 2.71 15.38
C ASP A 109 -5.91 2.08 14.64
N VAL A 110 -4.86 1.64 15.33
CA VAL A 110 -3.71 0.93 14.74
C VAL A 110 -4.16 -0.35 14.00
N PRO A 111 -4.84 -1.31 14.65
CA PRO A 111 -5.35 -2.51 13.95
C PRO A 111 -6.41 -2.15 12.90
N TYR A 112 -7.16 -1.06 13.09
CA TYR A 112 -8.17 -0.62 12.14
C TYR A 112 -7.53 -0.15 10.81
N LEU A 113 -6.53 0.74 10.87
CA LEU A 113 -5.80 1.19 9.70
C LEU A 113 -5.05 0.05 9.01
N ARG A 114 -4.43 -0.85 9.79
CA ARG A 114 -3.80 -2.04 9.24
C ARG A 114 -4.81 -2.94 8.52
N GLY A 115 -6.03 -3.08 9.04
CA GLY A 115 -7.13 -3.78 8.38
C GLY A 115 -7.59 -3.14 7.06
N ILE A 116 -7.56 -1.80 6.98
CA ILE A 116 -7.81 -1.09 5.72
C ILE A 116 -6.70 -1.39 4.70
N GLN A 117 -5.43 -1.34 5.13
CA GLN A 117 -4.31 -1.69 4.26
C GLN A 117 -4.37 -3.16 3.81
N ALA A 118 -4.76 -4.08 4.70
CA ALA A 118 -4.98 -5.49 4.35
C ALA A 118 -6.07 -5.63 3.27
N THR A 119 -7.15 -4.84 3.36
CA THR A 119 -8.20 -4.81 2.34
C THR A 119 -7.68 -4.30 0.99
N LEU A 120 -6.78 -3.30 0.98
CA LEU A 120 -6.13 -2.82 -0.24
C LEU A 120 -5.23 -3.91 -0.86
N ASN A 121 -4.38 -4.54 -0.07
CA ASN A 121 -3.50 -5.62 -0.54
C ASN A 121 -4.31 -6.81 -1.07
N ASP A 122 -5.44 -7.16 -0.43
CA ASP A 122 -6.35 -8.18 -0.94
C ASP A 122 -6.97 -7.79 -2.29
N ALA A 123 -7.40 -6.53 -2.45
CA ALA A 123 -7.92 -6.02 -3.72
C ALA A 123 -6.88 -6.13 -4.84
N VAL A 124 -5.63 -5.75 -4.57
CA VAL A 124 -4.51 -5.89 -5.53
C VAL A 124 -4.28 -7.35 -5.90
N ARG A 125 -4.18 -8.24 -4.89
CA ARG A 125 -4.01 -9.69 -5.08
C ARG A 125 -5.12 -10.29 -5.94
N ARG A 126 -6.38 -9.93 -5.66
CA ARG A 126 -7.55 -10.42 -6.41
C ARG A 126 -7.58 -9.88 -7.83
N ALA A 127 -7.22 -8.61 -8.05
CA ALA A 127 -7.16 -8.04 -9.39
C ALA A 127 -6.07 -8.71 -10.23
N ALA A 128 -4.91 -9.00 -9.63
CA ALA A 128 -3.85 -9.76 -10.27
C ALA A 128 -4.36 -11.14 -10.73
N ALA A 129 -4.97 -11.90 -9.82
CA ALA A 129 -5.55 -13.22 -10.13
C ALA A 129 -6.63 -13.16 -11.23
N ALA A 130 -7.50 -12.15 -11.20
CA ALA A 130 -8.58 -11.99 -12.17
C ALA A 130 -8.11 -11.64 -13.59
N THR A 131 -6.87 -11.16 -13.73
CA THR A 131 -6.30 -10.68 -15.00
C THR A 131 -5.10 -11.49 -15.48
N GLY A 132 -4.71 -12.52 -14.74
CA GLY A 132 -3.51 -13.31 -15.05
C GLY A 132 -2.20 -12.58 -14.77
N SER A 133 -2.21 -11.52 -13.96
CA SER A 133 -1.00 -10.81 -13.55
C SER A 133 -0.37 -11.46 -12.32
N THR A 134 0.95 -11.36 -12.19
CA THR A 134 1.70 -11.84 -11.02
C THR A 134 1.50 -10.90 -9.84
N TYR A 135 1.11 -11.42 -8.67
CA TYR A 135 1.05 -10.65 -7.43
C TYR A 135 2.37 -10.76 -6.66
N VAL A 136 3.01 -9.63 -6.36
CA VAL A 136 4.18 -9.57 -5.50
C VAL A 136 3.73 -9.17 -4.09
N ASP A 137 3.70 -10.15 -3.18
CA ASP A 137 3.34 -9.88 -1.79
C ASP A 137 4.48 -9.19 -1.04
N LEU A 138 4.26 -7.91 -0.73
CA LEU A 138 5.14 -7.12 0.12
C LEU A 138 4.71 -7.15 1.60
N SER A 139 3.45 -7.47 1.88
CA SER A 139 2.94 -7.48 3.25
C SER A 139 3.59 -8.58 4.09
N GLY A 140 3.66 -9.81 3.56
CA GLY A 140 4.28 -10.93 4.27
C GLY A 140 5.77 -10.74 4.57
N VAL A 141 6.52 -10.09 3.67
CA VAL A 141 7.98 -9.89 3.85
C VAL A 141 8.34 -8.65 4.66
N SER A 142 7.38 -7.75 4.88
CA SER A 142 7.57 -6.50 5.61
C SER A 142 7.09 -6.57 7.07
N GLU A 143 6.67 -7.74 7.54
CA GLU A 143 6.27 -7.93 8.94
C GLU A 143 7.44 -7.58 9.87
N GLY A 144 7.17 -6.78 10.89
CA GLY A 144 8.22 -6.26 11.79
C GLY A 144 9.15 -5.22 11.15
N HIS A 145 8.79 -4.66 9.99
CA HIS A 145 9.50 -3.58 9.31
C HIS A 145 8.63 -2.33 9.08
N ASP A 146 7.58 -2.18 9.88
CA ASP A 146 6.65 -1.04 9.84
C ASP A 146 7.29 0.28 10.32
N ALA A 147 6.56 1.40 10.22
CA ALA A 147 7.07 2.73 10.53
C ALA A 147 7.40 2.96 12.02
N CYS A 148 6.92 2.10 12.92
CA CYS A 148 7.22 2.18 14.35
C CYS A 148 8.57 1.57 14.72
N GLN A 149 9.20 0.84 13.81
CA GLN A 149 10.51 0.25 14.03
C GLN A 149 11.62 1.31 14.02
N PRO A 150 12.77 1.05 14.66
CA PRO A 150 13.91 1.95 14.60
C PRO A 150 14.46 2.07 13.17
N ILE A 151 15.21 3.15 12.93
CA ILE A 151 15.99 3.32 11.69
C ILE A 151 16.93 2.12 11.49
N GLY A 152 17.10 1.69 10.25
CA GLY A 152 17.85 0.46 9.91
C GLY A 152 17.02 -0.83 10.01
N VAL A 153 15.84 -0.79 10.64
CA VAL A 153 14.86 -1.90 10.63
C VAL A 153 13.61 -1.51 9.84
N ARG A 154 13.05 -0.33 10.06
CA ARG A 154 11.85 0.13 9.36
C ARG A 154 12.09 0.24 7.85
N TRP A 155 11.13 -0.25 7.08
CA TRP A 155 11.08 -0.06 5.63
C TRP A 155 10.29 1.18 5.27
N VAL A 156 9.32 1.58 6.10
CA VAL A 156 8.44 2.74 5.87
C VAL A 156 8.84 3.89 6.80
N GLU A 157 8.87 5.11 6.29
CA GLU A 157 9.15 6.29 7.08
C GLU A 157 7.92 6.73 7.91
N PRO A 158 8.10 7.07 9.19
CA PRO A 158 7.01 7.59 10.01
C PRO A 158 6.61 9.01 9.61
N VAL A 159 5.47 9.46 10.13
CA VAL A 159 4.99 10.85 9.96
C VAL A 159 5.90 11.85 10.67
N LEU A 160 6.35 11.51 11.88
CA LEU A 160 7.22 12.34 12.70
C LEU A 160 8.52 11.61 12.96
N GLN A 161 9.60 12.37 13.16
CA GLN A 161 10.94 11.81 13.46
C GLN A 161 11.47 10.87 12.36
N GLY A 162 11.03 11.13 11.11
CA GLY A 162 11.53 10.50 9.90
C GLY A 162 12.86 11.10 9.43
N THR A 163 13.51 10.40 8.51
CA THR A 163 14.71 10.87 7.79
C THR A 163 14.42 11.26 6.34
N ASN A 164 13.21 10.98 5.85
CA ASN A 164 12.76 11.34 4.50
C ASN A 164 11.63 12.39 4.58
N PRO A 165 11.60 13.41 3.72
CA PRO A 165 10.46 14.33 3.62
C PRO A 165 9.15 13.65 3.20
N VAL A 166 9.21 12.51 2.51
CA VAL A 166 8.03 11.77 2.05
C VAL A 166 7.63 10.74 3.11
N VAL A 167 6.79 11.18 4.05
CA VAL A 167 6.29 10.36 5.16
C VAL A 167 5.40 9.22 4.67
N VAL A 168 5.29 8.14 5.44
CA VAL A 168 4.50 6.92 5.16
C VAL A 168 4.83 6.20 3.86
N HIS A 169 5.98 6.50 3.27
CA HIS A 169 6.51 5.83 2.08
C HIS A 169 7.72 4.98 2.42
N PRO A 170 8.05 3.97 1.59
CA PRO A 170 9.27 3.22 1.78
C PRO A 170 10.52 4.12 1.77
N ASN A 171 11.48 3.87 2.67
CA ASN A 171 12.81 4.44 2.61
C ASN A 171 13.73 3.62 1.68
N ALA A 172 14.99 4.03 1.56
CA ALA A 172 15.96 3.31 0.72
C ALA A 172 16.10 1.82 1.07
N LEU A 173 16.02 1.47 2.37
CA LEU A 173 16.02 0.06 2.78
C LEU A 173 14.74 -0.63 2.30
N GLY A 174 13.57 -0.03 2.53
CA GLY A 174 12.28 -0.54 2.06
C GLY A 174 12.26 -0.76 0.55
N GLU A 175 12.62 0.25 -0.24
CA GLU A 175 12.70 0.16 -1.70
C GLU A 175 13.64 -0.96 -2.16
N SER A 176 14.82 -1.08 -1.55
CA SER A 176 15.77 -2.16 -1.88
C SER A 176 15.17 -3.56 -1.62
N ARG A 177 14.37 -3.70 -0.56
CA ARG A 177 13.74 -4.96 -0.19
C ARG A 177 12.53 -5.27 -1.06
N MET A 178 11.77 -4.24 -1.46
CA MET A 178 10.69 -4.36 -2.44
C MET A 178 11.23 -4.81 -3.81
N ALA A 179 12.34 -4.23 -4.27
CA ALA A 179 13.02 -4.65 -5.48
C ALA A 179 13.51 -6.11 -5.38
N ALA A 180 14.18 -6.48 -4.28
CA ALA A 180 14.63 -7.85 -4.07
C ALA A 180 13.47 -8.86 -4.03
N GLN A 181 12.33 -8.49 -3.46
CA GLN A 181 11.12 -9.32 -3.46
C GLN A 181 10.60 -9.53 -4.89
N THR A 182 10.51 -8.43 -5.64
CA THR A 182 9.99 -8.42 -7.01
C THR A 182 10.84 -9.29 -7.92
N LEU A 183 12.16 -9.12 -7.87
CA LEU A 183 13.12 -9.94 -8.64
C LEU A 183 12.98 -11.43 -8.30
N ARG A 184 12.86 -11.76 -7.01
CA ARG A 184 12.65 -13.15 -6.55
C ARG A 184 11.36 -13.75 -7.10
N VAL A 185 10.24 -13.02 -7.04
CA VAL A 185 8.93 -13.52 -7.52
C VAL A 185 8.91 -13.66 -9.04
N LEU A 186 9.57 -12.77 -9.77
CA LEU A 186 9.66 -12.82 -11.23
C LEU A 186 10.74 -13.75 -11.76
N HIS A 187 11.57 -14.34 -10.89
CA HIS A 187 12.72 -15.15 -11.27
C HIS A 187 13.69 -14.42 -12.20
N VAL A 188 13.87 -13.11 -11.99
CA VAL A 188 14.80 -12.27 -12.73
C VAL A 188 16.01 -12.03 -11.83
N GLY A 189 17.15 -12.62 -12.16
CA GLY A 189 18.39 -12.52 -11.36
C GLY A 189 19.56 -13.26 -11.99
#